data_AF-A0A1Q3WD36-F1
#
_entry.id   AF-A0A1Q3WD36-F1
#
_cell.length_a   1.000
_cell.length_b   1.000
_cell.length_c   1.000
_cell.angle_alpha   90.00
_cell.angle_beta   90.00
_cell.angle_gamma   90.00
#
_symmetry.space_group_name_H-M   'P 1'
#
loop_
_entity.id
_entity.type
_entity.pdbx_description
1 polymer ?
#
loop_
_entity_poly.entity_id
_entity_poly.type
_entity_poly.pdbx_seq_one_letter_code
_entity_poly.pdbx_strand_id
1 'polypeptide(L)'
;MTKVAQFYICFWLTISGCLAQEPVVFNEQNGKITATGAWIPKNVDEMKGLLMGPFTRNADGHVVAIDGQNCMISKDEGKTWQSYPLFAKPDKFNISGERALLKTRSGILIFAFLNLAERSGWKWDRTISDTPGAILPTYAMRSLDGGRTWQEPKRLHTEHTGAIRSMIETRDGNVIFTSMMMRHNPGHHTVLTYTTRDEGQTWERSNIIDLGGIGDHSGVTESTIEQLKDGRIWQLMRTNWGTFWEAFSDNEGITWTTIRPTSIDASSAPGQLKRLANGKLVLLWNRRFPEGKTTYPFRGGDRQFSEVAASNHREELSIAFSDDDGKTWSKPKVIAKSYTIQNRDTGKAWIAYPYIFEVSPGRLWVTTMQGDLRIAFNEADFY
;
A
#
# COMPACT_ATOMS: atom_id res chain seq x y z
N MET A 1 33.84 73.53 16.88
CA MET A 1 33.50 73.39 15.44
C MET A 1 33.81 71.96 15.03
N THR A 2 32.71 71.22 14.86
CA THR A 2 32.49 69.93 14.15
C THR A 2 33.68 69.01 13.85
N LYS A 3 33.80 67.91 14.61
CA LYS A 3 34.51 66.68 14.20
C LYS A 3 33.55 65.79 13.41
N VAL A 4 33.93 65.42 12.19
CA VAL A 4 33.20 64.47 11.34
C VAL A 4 33.56 63.05 11.77
N ALA A 5 32.57 62.25 12.15
CA ALA A 5 32.73 60.82 12.43
C ALA A 5 32.41 60.02 11.16
N GLN A 6 33.35 59.19 10.72
CA GLN A 6 33.25 58.35 9.53
C GLN A 6 32.76 56.97 9.95
N PHE A 7 31.50 56.64 9.64
CA PHE A 7 30.92 55.32 9.89
C PHE A 7 31.30 54.37 8.75
N TYR A 8 32.06 53.32 9.05
CA TYR A 8 32.23 52.16 8.16
C TYR A 8 31.12 51.15 8.46
N ILE A 9 30.21 50.95 7.51
CA ILE A 9 29.22 49.87 7.54
C ILE A 9 29.88 48.64 6.90
N CYS A 10 30.26 47.65 7.71
CA CYS A 10 30.65 46.33 7.23
C CYS A 10 29.38 45.51 6.93
N PHE A 11 29.10 45.26 5.65
CA PHE A 11 28.18 44.21 5.24
C PHE A 11 28.87 42.85 5.39
N TRP A 12 28.42 42.03 6.34
CA TRP A 12 28.72 40.60 6.34
C TRP A 12 27.73 39.89 5.42
N LEU A 13 28.15 39.57 4.20
CA LEU A 13 27.46 38.59 3.37
C LEU A 13 27.80 37.19 3.91
N THR A 14 26.90 36.61 4.71
CA THR A 14 26.93 35.17 4.98
C THR A 14 26.41 34.44 3.74
N ILE A 15 27.33 33.97 2.91
CA ILE A 15 27.02 32.99 1.87
C ILE A 15 26.77 31.66 2.59
N SER A 16 25.49 31.36 2.87
CA SER A 16 25.08 30.00 3.20
C SER A 16 25.27 29.14 1.95
N GLY A 17 26.44 28.52 1.84
CA GLY A 17 26.71 27.50 0.83
C GLY A 17 25.73 26.35 1.02
N CYS A 18 24.74 26.26 0.15
CA CYS A 18 23.92 25.06 -0.01
C CYS A 18 24.83 24.00 -0.64
N LEU A 19 25.55 23.24 0.20
CA LEU A 19 26.30 22.06 -0.26
C LEU A 19 25.26 21.11 -0.86
N ALA A 20 25.28 20.97 -2.18
CA ALA A 20 24.49 19.97 -2.87
C ALA A 20 24.90 18.60 -2.31
N GLN A 21 23.96 17.92 -1.66
CA GLN A 21 24.21 16.59 -1.12
C GLN A 21 24.53 15.66 -2.30
N GLU A 22 25.68 14.98 -2.25
CA GLU A 22 26.05 14.04 -3.31
C GLU A 22 24.92 13.01 -3.51
N PRO A 23 24.63 12.63 -4.76
CA PRO A 23 23.56 11.68 -5.04
C PRO A 23 23.86 10.35 -4.34
N VAL A 24 22.86 9.82 -3.63
CA VAL A 24 22.97 8.52 -2.97
C VAL A 24 23.17 7.44 -4.04
N VAL A 25 24.32 6.75 -3.98
CA VAL A 25 24.64 5.63 -4.89
C VAL A 25 24.27 4.33 -4.21
N PHE A 26 23.31 3.58 -4.74
CA PHE A 26 22.94 2.27 -4.19
C PHE A 26 23.72 1.16 -4.88
N ASN A 27 24.72 0.60 -4.21
CA ASN A 27 25.62 -0.39 -4.79
C ASN A 27 26.08 -1.43 -3.74
N GLU A 28 26.97 -2.34 -4.14
CA GLU A 28 27.49 -3.39 -3.24
C GLU A 28 28.37 -2.84 -2.09
N GLN A 29 28.83 -1.59 -2.16
CA GLN A 29 29.58 -0.96 -1.08
C GLN A 29 28.68 -0.66 0.12
N ASN A 30 27.40 -0.32 -0.10
CA ASN A 30 26.45 0.05 0.95
C ASN A 30 25.20 -0.84 1.05
N GLY A 31 25.10 -1.88 0.25
CA GLY A 31 24.06 -2.90 0.34
C GLY A 31 24.46 -4.21 -0.32
N LYS A 32 23.47 -4.97 -0.78
CA LYS A 32 23.64 -6.22 -1.52
C LYS A 32 22.55 -6.38 -2.57
N ILE A 33 22.82 -7.17 -3.60
CA ILE A 33 21.88 -7.45 -4.69
C ILE A 33 21.16 -8.78 -4.41
N THR A 34 19.83 -8.75 -4.45
CA THR A 34 18.96 -9.93 -4.29
C THR A 34 19.03 -10.83 -5.54
N ALA A 35 18.53 -12.05 -5.44
CA ALA A 35 18.38 -12.95 -6.58
C ALA A 35 17.48 -12.35 -7.69
N THR A 36 16.58 -11.43 -7.34
CA THR A 36 15.71 -10.70 -8.30
C THR A 36 16.36 -9.44 -8.89
N GLY A 37 17.61 -9.14 -8.51
CA GLY A 37 18.38 -7.99 -9.02
C GLY A 37 18.05 -6.67 -8.33
N ALA A 38 17.34 -6.68 -7.20
CA ALA A 38 17.10 -5.50 -6.40
C ALA A 38 18.27 -5.26 -5.42
N TRP A 39 18.67 -4.02 -5.23
CA TRP A 39 19.52 -3.61 -4.12
C TRP A 39 18.72 -3.55 -2.82
N ILE A 40 19.30 -4.04 -1.73
CA ILE A 40 18.79 -3.93 -0.36
C ILE A 40 19.94 -3.57 0.60
N PRO A 41 19.68 -2.88 1.73
CA PRO A 41 20.70 -2.60 2.75
C PRO A 41 21.37 -3.87 3.31
N LYS A 42 22.62 -3.77 3.78
CA LYS A 42 23.40 -4.94 4.23
C LYS A 42 22.73 -5.72 5.36
N ASN A 43 22.10 -5.01 6.29
CA ASN A 43 21.39 -5.52 7.47
C ASN A 43 19.97 -6.03 7.18
N VAL A 44 19.52 -5.95 5.93
CA VAL A 44 18.22 -6.49 5.49
C VAL A 44 18.44 -7.89 4.94
N ASP A 45 17.67 -8.87 5.37
CA ASP A 45 17.74 -10.24 4.89
C ASP A 45 16.87 -10.45 3.65
N GLU A 46 17.41 -11.14 2.64
CA GLU A 46 16.60 -11.62 1.51
C GLU A 46 15.90 -12.91 1.91
N MET A 47 14.57 -12.92 1.81
CA MET A 47 13.71 -14.05 2.17
C MET A 47 13.43 -14.90 0.92
N LYS A 48 14.44 -15.61 0.41
CA LYS A 48 14.33 -16.44 -0.80
C LYS A 48 13.24 -17.50 -0.65
N GLY A 49 12.36 -17.59 -1.65
CA GLY A 49 11.26 -18.57 -1.68
C GLY A 49 10.08 -18.23 -0.78
N LEU A 50 10.09 -17.07 -0.08
CA LEU A 50 8.93 -16.60 0.65
C LEU A 50 7.79 -16.23 -0.30
N LEU A 51 6.57 -16.67 0.02
CA LEU A 51 5.37 -16.32 -0.73
C LEU A 51 5.14 -14.80 -0.76
N MET A 52 4.31 -14.33 -1.70
CA MET A 52 3.82 -12.96 -1.63
C MET A 52 2.78 -12.84 -0.50
N GLY A 53 2.89 -11.78 0.30
CA GLY A 53 1.85 -11.43 1.26
C GLY A 53 0.48 -11.10 0.61
N PRO A 54 -0.51 -10.71 1.42
CA PRO A 54 -0.44 -10.46 2.85
C PRO A 54 -0.27 -11.74 3.68
N PHE A 55 0.24 -11.59 4.90
CA PHE A 55 0.39 -12.65 5.89
C PHE A 55 -0.40 -12.35 7.16
N THR A 56 -0.82 -13.40 7.85
CA THR A 56 -1.30 -13.34 9.23
C THR A 56 -0.80 -14.58 10.00
N ARG A 57 -1.10 -14.68 11.29
CA ARG A 57 -0.97 -15.94 12.04
C ARG A 57 -2.35 -16.53 12.28
N ASN A 58 -2.49 -17.85 12.22
CA ASN A 58 -3.70 -18.53 12.71
C ASN A 58 -3.66 -18.71 14.25
N ALA A 59 -4.68 -19.36 14.82
CA ALA A 59 -4.78 -19.57 16.28
C ALA A 59 -3.65 -20.46 16.83
N ASP A 60 -3.08 -21.35 16.00
CA ASP A 60 -1.94 -22.21 16.36
C ASP A 60 -0.59 -21.45 16.31
N GLY A 61 -0.60 -20.16 15.92
CA GLY A 61 0.61 -19.36 15.74
C GLY A 61 1.32 -19.59 14.40
N HIS A 62 0.81 -20.44 13.52
CA HIS A 62 1.39 -20.70 12.20
C HIS A 62 1.16 -19.52 11.25
N VAL A 63 2.13 -19.21 10.39
CA VAL A 63 2.01 -18.16 9.37
C VAL A 63 1.06 -18.64 8.27
N VAL A 64 0.13 -17.78 7.87
CA VAL A 64 -0.85 -18.03 6.82
C VAL A 64 -0.67 -17.01 5.70
N ALA A 65 -0.65 -17.49 4.46
CA ALA A 65 -0.69 -16.69 3.24
C ALA A 65 -1.66 -17.33 2.24
N ILE A 66 -1.97 -16.61 1.15
CA ILE A 66 -2.73 -17.14 0.02
C ILE A 66 -1.80 -17.23 -1.19
N ASP A 67 -1.79 -18.35 -1.90
CA ASP A 67 -1.07 -18.49 -3.16
C ASP A 67 -1.90 -19.23 -4.20
N GLY A 68 -2.07 -18.62 -5.37
CA GLY A 68 -3.07 -19.05 -6.36
C GLY A 68 -4.46 -19.19 -5.74
N GLN A 69 -5.01 -20.40 -5.79
CA GLN A 69 -6.32 -20.77 -5.23
C GLN A 69 -6.22 -21.54 -3.89
N ASN A 70 -5.08 -21.45 -3.20
CA ASN A 70 -4.82 -22.19 -1.97
C ASN A 70 -4.49 -21.27 -0.79
N CYS A 71 -4.92 -21.69 0.39
CA CYS A 71 -4.41 -21.22 1.66
C CYS A 71 -3.13 -21.99 1.99
N MET A 72 -2.07 -21.26 2.27
CA MET A 72 -0.74 -21.79 2.57
C MET A 72 -0.46 -21.58 4.05
N ILE A 73 -0.15 -22.66 4.78
CA ILE A 73 0.14 -22.62 6.22
C ILE A 73 1.59 -23.06 6.44
N SER A 74 2.39 -22.22 7.09
CA SER A 74 3.78 -22.50 7.46
C SER A 74 3.94 -22.58 8.97
N LYS A 75 4.59 -23.65 9.44
CA LYS A 75 4.91 -23.88 10.85
C LYS A 75 6.34 -23.48 11.23
N ASP A 76 7.12 -23.04 10.26
CA ASP A 76 8.56 -22.80 10.37
C ASP A 76 8.95 -21.42 9.83
N GLU A 77 8.07 -20.44 10.02
CA GLU A 77 8.28 -19.04 9.66
C GLU A 77 8.59 -18.85 8.16
N GLY A 78 7.76 -19.46 7.32
CA GLY A 78 7.74 -19.26 5.88
C GLY A 78 8.74 -20.09 5.08
N LYS A 79 9.45 -21.03 5.71
CA LYS A 79 10.43 -21.90 5.03
C LYS A 79 9.76 -23.03 4.26
N THR A 80 8.75 -23.67 4.85
CA THR A 80 7.92 -24.70 4.21
C THR A 80 6.44 -24.39 4.38
N TRP A 81 5.63 -24.87 3.44
CA TRP A 81 4.22 -24.54 3.36
C TRP A 81 3.37 -25.78 3.09
N GLN A 82 2.32 -25.97 3.88
CA GLN A 82 1.26 -26.91 3.62
C GLN A 82 0.11 -26.19 2.89
N SER A 83 -0.38 -26.80 1.81
CA SER A 83 -1.43 -26.24 0.96
C SER A 83 -2.81 -26.80 1.29
N TYR A 84 -3.81 -25.92 1.31
CA TYR A 84 -5.23 -26.24 1.50
C TYR A 84 -6.08 -25.49 0.46
N PRO A 85 -7.02 -26.15 -0.24
CA PRO A 85 -7.83 -25.50 -1.26
C PRO A 85 -8.78 -24.45 -0.63
N LEU A 86 -8.93 -23.30 -1.28
CA LEU A 86 -9.87 -22.25 -0.83
C LEU A 86 -11.31 -22.51 -1.24
N PHE A 87 -11.52 -23.11 -2.41
CA PHE A 87 -12.82 -23.13 -3.07
C PHE A 87 -13.32 -24.55 -3.30
N ALA A 88 -14.60 -24.80 -2.99
CA ALA A 88 -15.28 -26.01 -3.41
C ALA A 88 -15.49 -26.06 -4.94
N LYS A 89 -15.51 -24.90 -5.61
CA LYS A 89 -15.69 -24.73 -7.06
C LYS A 89 -14.58 -23.85 -7.65
N PRO A 90 -13.35 -24.37 -7.79
CA PRO A 90 -12.18 -23.57 -8.19
C PRO A 90 -12.34 -22.85 -9.53
N ASP A 91 -13.06 -23.43 -10.50
CA ASP A 91 -13.24 -22.83 -11.84
C ASP A 91 -14.00 -21.49 -11.83
N LYS A 92 -14.70 -21.16 -10.74
CA LYS A 92 -15.44 -19.90 -10.61
C LYS A 92 -14.59 -18.74 -10.10
N PHE A 93 -13.38 -19.01 -9.63
CA PHE A 93 -12.61 -18.03 -8.88
C PHE A 93 -11.17 -17.94 -9.37
N ASN A 94 -10.68 -16.72 -9.58
CA ASN A 94 -9.28 -16.45 -9.84
C ASN A 94 -8.89 -15.22 -9.02
N ILE A 95 -7.93 -15.38 -8.11
CA ILE A 95 -7.60 -14.36 -7.10
C ILE A 95 -6.58 -13.38 -7.69
N SER A 96 -6.87 -12.08 -7.61
CA SER A 96 -5.89 -11.02 -7.91
C SER A 96 -4.82 -10.89 -6.80
N GLY A 97 -3.64 -10.35 -7.15
CA GLY A 97 -2.55 -10.14 -6.19
C GLY A 97 -2.85 -9.03 -5.16
N GLU A 98 -3.75 -8.12 -5.52
CA GLU A 98 -4.34 -7.11 -4.65
C GLU A 98 -5.44 -7.73 -3.77
N ARG A 99 -5.12 -7.95 -2.50
CA ARG A 99 -5.97 -8.70 -1.58
C ARG A 99 -5.62 -8.35 -0.14
N ALA A 100 -6.52 -8.68 0.78
CA ALA A 100 -6.28 -8.48 2.21
C ALA A 100 -6.65 -9.73 3.00
N LEU A 101 -5.86 -10.04 4.02
CA LEU A 101 -6.00 -11.21 4.89
C LEU A 101 -5.75 -10.78 6.34
N LEU A 102 -6.60 -11.22 7.25
CA LEU A 102 -6.50 -10.94 8.67
C LEU A 102 -6.96 -12.16 9.48
N LYS A 103 -6.36 -12.38 10.66
CA LYS A 103 -6.97 -13.19 11.71
C LYS A 103 -7.58 -12.25 12.74
N THR A 104 -8.86 -12.43 13.04
CA THR A 104 -9.54 -11.78 14.17
C THR A 104 -8.98 -12.27 15.51
N ARG A 105 -9.21 -11.52 16.59
CA ARG A 105 -8.84 -11.93 17.96
C ARG A 105 -9.48 -13.24 18.39
N SER A 106 -10.69 -13.55 17.91
CA SER A 106 -11.40 -14.80 18.20
C SER A 106 -10.86 -16.02 17.44
N GLY A 107 -10.00 -15.81 16.44
CA GLY A 107 -9.38 -16.89 15.67
C GLY A 107 -9.88 -17.06 14.24
N ILE A 108 -10.93 -16.34 13.84
CA ILE A 108 -11.48 -16.40 12.49
C ILE A 108 -10.53 -15.72 11.50
N LEU A 109 -10.19 -16.41 10.41
CA LEU A 109 -9.49 -15.79 9.28
C LEU A 109 -10.51 -15.16 8.33
N ILE A 110 -10.27 -13.93 7.92
CA ILE A 110 -11.06 -13.22 6.92
C ILE A 110 -10.16 -12.88 5.73
N PHE A 111 -10.64 -13.18 4.53
CA PHE A 111 -9.93 -12.95 3.28
C PHE A 111 -10.83 -12.18 2.30
N ALA A 112 -10.32 -11.06 1.78
CA ALA A 112 -10.99 -10.24 0.78
C ALA A 112 -10.14 -10.14 -0.49
N PHE A 113 -10.77 -10.32 -1.66
CA PHE A 113 -10.08 -10.41 -2.94
C PHE A 113 -10.96 -9.97 -4.10
N LEU A 114 -10.34 -9.64 -5.24
CA LEU A 114 -11.02 -9.41 -6.51
C LEU A 114 -11.09 -10.72 -7.29
N ASN A 115 -12.25 -11.05 -7.86
CA ASN A 115 -12.40 -12.26 -8.65
C ASN A 115 -12.11 -12.00 -10.15
N LEU A 116 -10.87 -12.25 -10.55
CA LEU A 116 -10.41 -12.12 -11.95
C LEU A 116 -11.15 -13.05 -12.92
N ALA A 117 -11.76 -14.15 -12.46
CA ALA A 117 -12.53 -15.05 -13.32
C ALA A 117 -13.79 -14.37 -13.89
N GLU A 118 -14.28 -13.32 -13.22
CA GLU A 118 -15.43 -12.53 -13.65
C GLU A 118 -15.04 -11.21 -14.33
N ARG A 119 -13.74 -10.95 -14.48
CA ARG A 119 -13.25 -9.72 -15.11
C ARG A 119 -13.77 -9.62 -16.54
N SER A 120 -14.55 -8.59 -16.81
CA SER A 120 -15.18 -8.37 -18.13
C SER A 120 -15.49 -6.90 -18.36
N GLY A 121 -15.92 -6.56 -19.58
CA GLY A 121 -16.36 -5.20 -19.92
C GLY A 121 -15.27 -4.13 -20.02
N TRP A 122 -14.01 -4.42 -19.67
CA TRP A 122 -12.91 -3.46 -19.80
C TRP A 122 -12.59 -3.19 -21.28
N LYS A 123 -13.11 -2.09 -21.80
CA LYS A 123 -12.96 -1.60 -23.17
C LYS A 123 -12.79 -0.09 -23.11
N TRP A 124 -11.60 0.35 -22.71
CA TRP A 124 -11.29 1.78 -22.57
C TRP A 124 -11.50 2.53 -23.89
N ASP A 125 -12.51 3.40 -23.91
CA ASP A 125 -12.84 4.27 -25.01
C ASP A 125 -12.20 5.63 -24.77
N ARG A 126 -11.19 5.94 -25.59
CA ARG A 126 -10.42 7.18 -25.50
C ARG A 126 -11.23 8.42 -25.88
N THR A 127 -12.36 8.28 -26.57
CA THR A 127 -13.22 9.39 -26.97
C THR A 127 -14.01 9.95 -25.80
N ILE A 128 -14.47 9.07 -24.90
CA ILE A 128 -15.19 9.43 -23.68
C ILE A 128 -14.31 9.34 -22.42
N SER A 129 -13.09 8.83 -22.55
CA SER A 129 -12.14 8.58 -21.45
C SER A 129 -12.77 7.73 -20.35
N ASP A 130 -13.33 6.59 -20.76
CA ASP A 130 -14.11 5.73 -19.88
C ASP A 130 -14.19 4.28 -20.39
N THR A 131 -14.68 3.37 -19.55
CA THR A 131 -15.02 1.99 -19.88
C THR A 131 -16.35 1.56 -19.23
N PRO A 132 -17.50 2.13 -19.63
CA PRO A 132 -18.79 1.79 -19.05
C PRO A 132 -19.08 0.28 -19.07
N GLY A 133 -19.54 -0.24 -17.93
CA GLY A 133 -19.86 -1.68 -17.80
C GLY A 133 -18.65 -2.57 -17.49
N ALA A 134 -17.49 -2.00 -17.17
CA ALA A 134 -16.37 -2.76 -16.63
C ALA A 134 -16.74 -3.45 -15.31
N ILE A 135 -16.42 -4.75 -15.23
CA ILE A 135 -16.72 -5.63 -14.11
C ILE A 135 -15.41 -6.23 -13.60
N LEU A 136 -15.21 -6.17 -12.29
CA LEU A 136 -14.19 -6.90 -11.55
C LEU A 136 -14.62 -6.92 -10.07
N PRO A 137 -15.44 -7.89 -9.66
CA PRO A 137 -16.14 -7.87 -8.38
C PRO A 137 -15.22 -8.08 -7.17
N THR A 138 -15.55 -7.42 -6.06
CA THR A 138 -14.99 -7.68 -4.74
C THR A 138 -15.75 -8.82 -4.04
N TYR A 139 -15.00 -9.75 -3.46
CA TYR A 139 -15.48 -10.84 -2.62
C TYR A 139 -14.82 -10.85 -1.24
N ALA A 140 -15.53 -11.41 -0.26
CA ALA A 140 -14.98 -11.77 1.04
C ALA A 140 -15.39 -13.18 1.45
N MET A 141 -14.52 -13.87 2.18
CA MET A 141 -14.76 -15.20 2.73
C MET A 141 -14.04 -15.38 4.06
N ARG A 142 -14.36 -16.45 4.79
CA ARG A 142 -13.77 -16.72 6.10
C ARG A 142 -13.47 -18.20 6.33
N SER A 143 -12.50 -18.45 7.20
CA SER A 143 -12.15 -19.78 7.71
C SER A 143 -12.31 -19.81 9.22
N LEU A 144 -12.91 -20.89 9.72
CA LEU A 144 -13.15 -21.13 11.14
C LEU A 144 -12.15 -22.11 11.77
N ASP A 145 -11.25 -22.69 10.96
CA ASP A 145 -10.34 -23.78 11.35
C ASP A 145 -8.87 -23.46 11.07
N GLY A 146 -8.53 -22.17 11.08
CA GLY A 146 -7.17 -21.68 10.90
C GLY A 146 -6.62 -21.79 9.48
N GLY A 147 -7.51 -21.84 8.47
CA GLY A 147 -7.18 -21.78 7.05
C GLY A 147 -7.24 -23.12 6.32
N ARG A 148 -7.73 -24.19 6.97
CA ARG A 148 -7.77 -25.54 6.38
C ARG A 148 -9.00 -25.73 5.50
N THR A 149 -10.12 -25.15 5.89
CA THR A 149 -11.34 -25.05 5.09
C THR A 149 -11.88 -23.62 5.12
N TRP A 150 -12.60 -23.26 4.07
CA TRP A 150 -13.14 -21.92 3.91
C TRP A 150 -14.60 -21.98 3.47
N GLN A 151 -15.38 -21.00 3.93
CA GLN A 151 -16.78 -20.87 3.54
C GLN A 151 -16.92 -20.30 2.13
N GLU A 152 -18.09 -20.50 1.52
CA GLU A 152 -18.41 -19.95 0.20
C GLU A 152 -18.16 -18.42 0.12
N PRO A 153 -17.48 -17.93 -0.92
CA PRO A 153 -17.23 -16.51 -1.09
C PRO A 153 -18.51 -15.69 -1.24
N LYS A 154 -18.58 -14.56 -0.53
CA LYS A 154 -19.68 -13.58 -0.63
C LYS A 154 -19.26 -12.43 -1.51
N ARG A 155 -20.02 -12.19 -2.58
CA ARG A 155 -19.86 -11.00 -3.43
C ARG A 155 -20.35 -9.78 -2.67
N LEU A 156 -19.55 -8.72 -2.63
CA LEU A 156 -19.91 -7.48 -1.96
C LEU A 156 -20.31 -6.36 -2.92
N HIS A 157 -19.76 -6.36 -4.13
CA HIS A 157 -20.22 -5.54 -5.26
C HIS A 157 -19.75 -6.13 -6.59
N THR A 158 -20.23 -5.57 -7.71
CA THR A 158 -19.98 -6.10 -9.07
C THR A 158 -19.09 -5.19 -9.92
N GLU A 159 -19.17 -3.89 -9.67
CA GLU A 159 -18.40 -2.83 -10.33
C GLU A 159 -16.90 -3.11 -10.32
N HIS A 160 -16.18 -2.55 -11.28
CA HIS A 160 -14.74 -2.74 -11.39
C HIS A 160 -13.98 -2.25 -10.14
N THR A 161 -13.46 -3.20 -9.36
CA THR A 161 -12.53 -2.94 -8.26
C THR A 161 -11.12 -2.78 -8.83
N GLY A 162 -10.44 -1.66 -8.51
CA GLY A 162 -9.02 -1.49 -8.88
C GLY A 162 -8.07 -2.27 -7.97
N ALA A 163 -8.29 -2.27 -6.65
CA ALA A 163 -7.46 -2.99 -5.69
C ALA A 163 -8.15 -3.16 -4.32
N ILE A 164 -7.64 -4.12 -3.55
CA ILE A 164 -7.83 -4.29 -2.11
C ILE A 164 -6.43 -4.30 -1.48
N ARG A 165 -6.21 -3.51 -0.42
CA ARG A 165 -4.84 -3.23 0.08
C ARG A 165 -4.67 -3.39 1.59
N SER A 166 -5.66 -2.98 2.40
CA SER A 166 -5.56 -3.04 3.85
C SER A 166 -6.80 -3.65 4.50
N MET A 167 -6.58 -4.35 5.62
CA MET A 167 -7.61 -4.88 6.51
C MET A 167 -7.10 -4.81 7.95
N ILE A 168 -7.93 -4.30 8.86
CA ILE A 168 -7.63 -4.17 10.29
C ILE A 168 -8.79 -4.70 11.13
N GLU A 169 -8.49 -5.14 12.36
CA GLU A 169 -9.49 -5.29 13.41
C GLU A 169 -9.35 -4.13 14.40
N THR A 170 -10.42 -3.38 14.60
CA THR A 170 -10.44 -2.25 15.53
C THR A 170 -10.44 -2.73 16.97
N ARG A 171 -10.17 -1.82 17.92
CA ARG A 171 -10.27 -2.11 19.36
C ARG A 171 -11.66 -2.62 19.77
N ASP A 172 -12.71 -2.20 19.07
CA ASP A 172 -14.10 -2.63 19.33
C ASP A 172 -14.42 -3.99 18.69
N GLY A 173 -13.47 -4.62 18.00
CA GLY A 173 -13.60 -5.97 17.43
C GLY A 173 -14.25 -6.00 16.05
N ASN A 174 -14.47 -4.84 15.42
CA ASN A 174 -14.97 -4.78 14.05
C ASN A 174 -13.81 -4.95 13.07
N VAL A 175 -14.06 -5.63 11.95
CA VAL A 175 -13.06 -5.76 10.88
C VAL A 175 -13.42 -4.84 9.73
N ILE A 176 -12.46 -4.03 9.32
CA ILE A 176 -12.61 -3.07 8.23
C ILE A 176 -11.58 -3.41 7.15
N PHE A 177 -11.98 -3.41 5.89
CA PHE A 177 -11.02 -3.46 4.78
C PHE A 177 -11.35 -2.48 3.66
N THR A 178 -10.31 -2.08 2.93
CA THR A 178 -10.38 -1.12 1.82
C THR A 178 -10.75 -1.80 0.51
N SER A 179 -11.60 -1.15 -0.29
CA SER A 179 -11.87 -1.54 -1.67
C SER A 179 -11.92 -0.30 -2.58
N MET A 180 -12.10 -0.53 -3.87
CA MET A 180 -12.18 0.49 -4.90
C MET A 180 -13.40 0.24 -5.77
N MET A 181 -13.89 1.31 -6.40
CA MET A 181 -14.97 1.22 -7.37
C MET A 181 -14.73 2.23 -8.49
N MET A 182 -14.76 1.76 -9.73
CA MET A 182 -14.72 2.66 -10.88
C MET A 182 -16.05 3.37 -11.08
N ARG A 183 -15.98 4.68 -11.32
CA ARG A 183 -17.08 5.55 -11.73
C ARG A 183 -16.95 5.89 -13.20
N HIS A 184 -18.08 6.28 -13.77
CA HIS A 184 -18.26 6.52 -15.20
C HIS A 184 -18.83 7.91 -15.44
N ASN A 185 -18.64 8.43 -16.65
CA ASN A 185 -19.04 9.76 -17.12
C ASN A 185 -18.40 10.93 -16.34
N PRO A 186 -17.06 11.10 -16.38
CA PRO A 186 -16.08 10.27 -17.09
C PRO A 186 -15.47 9.16 -16.22
N GLY A 187 -14.65 8.30 -16.81
CA GLY A 187 -14.01 7.19 -16.11
C GLY A 187 -12.99 7.66 -15.06
N HIS A 188 -13.13 7.22 -13.82
CA HIS A 188 -12.16 7.43 -12.74
C HIS A 188 -12.40 6.46 -11.57
N HIS A 189 -11.42 6.32 -10.68
CA HIS A 189 -11.56 5.46 -9.51
C HIS A 189 -11.98 6.22 -8.25
N THR A 190 -12.69 5.49 -7.39
CA THR A 190 -13.10 5.91 -6.05
C THR A 190 -12.68 4.86 -5.03
N VAL A 191 -12.64 5.24 -3.75
CA VAL A 191 -12.37 4.30 -2.64
C VAL A 191 -13.57 4.20 -1.70
N LEU A 192 -13.70 3.05 -1.08
CA LEU A 192 -14.69 2.74 -0.07
C LEU A 192 -14.13 1.68 0.87
N THR A 193 -14.82 1.42 1.97
CA THR A 193 -14.53 0.33 2.90
C THR A 193 -15.73 -0.56 3.12
N TYR A 194 -15.45 -1.78 3.56
CA TYR A 194 -16.45 -2.70 4.10
C TYR A 194 -16.11 -3.01 5.55
N THR A 195 -17.11 -2.96 6.41
CA THR A 195 -16.99 -3.25 7.84
C THR A 195 -17.88 -4.44 8.20
N THR A 196 -17.35 -5.37 8.98
CA THR A 196 -18.12 -6.45 9.60
C THR A 196 -18.03 -6.37 11.12
N ARG A 197 -19.16 -6.62 11.78
CA ARG A 197 -19.30 -6.65 13.25
C ARG A 197 -19.58 -8.06 13.78
N ASP A 198 -19.58 -9.04 12.89
CA ASP A 198 -19.99 -10.43 13.14
C ASP A 198 -19.04 -11.43 12.47
N GLU A 199 -17.77 -11.04 12.35
CA GLU A 199 -16.66 -11.88 11.86
C GLU A 199 -16.88 -12.39 10.43
N GLY A 200 -17.31 -11.50 9.54
CA GLY A 200 -17.48 -11.74 8.12
C GLY A 200 -18.80 -12.43 7.74
N GLN A 201 -19.79 -12.47 8.64
CA GLN A 201 -21.13 -12.99 8.28
C GLN A 201 -21.89 -11.96 7.45
N THR A 202 -21.88 -10.71 7.88
CA THR A 202 -22.48 -9.61 7.16
C THR A 202 -21.47 -8.48 7.02
N TRP A 203 -21.69 -7.65 6.01
CA TRP A 203 -20.79 -6.56 5.64
C TRP A 203 -21.61 -5.30 5.39
N GLU A 204 -21.23 -4.22 6.04
CA GLU A 204 -21.75 -2.89 5.82
C GLU A 204 -20.76 -2.11 4.94
N ARG A 205 -21.28 -1.44 3.90
CA ARG A 205 -20.47 -0.62 2.99
C ARG A 205 -20.44 0.81 3.50
N SER A 206 -19.27 1.44 3.45
CA SER A 206 -19.14 2.87 3.74
C SER A 206 -19.81 3.77 2.69
N ASN A 207 -19.84 5.08 2.96
CA ASN A 207 -19.93 6.06 1.87
C ASN A 207 -18.72 5.91 0.92
N ILE A 208 -18.88 6.36 -0.32
CA ILE A 208 -17.79 6.38 -1.30
C ILE A 208 -17.06 7.72 -1.20
N ILE A 209 -15.73 7.66 -1.14
CA ILE A 209 -14.88 8.82 -1.33
C ILE A 209 -14.63 8.96 -2.83
N ASP A 210 -15.28 9.97 -3.40
CA ASP A 210 -15.17 10.34 -4.81
C ASP A 210 -14.70 11.79 -4.90
N LEU A 211 -13.53 12.00 -5.48
CA LEU A 211 -12.93 13.32 -5.69
C LEU A 211 -12.91 13.72 -7.17
N GLY A 212 -13.68 13.01 -8.01
CA GLY A 212 -13.66 13.14 -9.46
C GLY A 212 -12.33 12.69 -10.07
N GLY A 213 -12.12 13.08 -11.32
CA GLY A 213 -10.96 12.68 -12.11
C GLY A 213 -11.37 12.27 -13.52
N ILE A 214 -10.37 12.08 -14.39
CA ILE A 214 -10.55 11.57 -15.76
C ILE A 214 -9.34 10.70 -16.11
N GLY A 215 -9.56 9.40 -16.30
CA GLY A 215 -8.53 8.45 -16.74
C GLY A 215 -8.60 7.10 -16.03
N ASP A 216 -8.00 6.08 -16.64
CA ASP A 216 -7.97 4.70 -16.15
C ASP A 216 -7.06 4.51 -14.91
N HIS A 217 -6.28 5.53 -14.54
CA HIS A 217 -5.52 5.59 -13.29
C HIS A 217 -5.84 6.88 -12.50
N SER A 218 -6.97 7.54 -12.78
CA SER A 218 -7.39 8.80 -12.15
C SER A 218 -8.29 8.59 -10.93
N GLY A 219 -8.53 9.68 -10.18
CA GLY A 219 -9.29 9.71 -8.94
C GLY A 219 -8.47 9.32 -7.72
N VAL A 220 -9.16 8.79 -6.71
CA VAL A 220 -8.55 8.27 -5.48
C VAL A 220 -8.50 6.75 -5.55
N THR A 221 -7.35 6.19 -5.17
CA THR A 221 -7.06 4.77 -5.40
C THR A 221 -6.35 4.12 -4.22
N GLU A 222 -6.36 2.79 -4.19
CA GLU A 222 -5.43 1.91 -3.47
C GLU A 222 -5.10 2.36 -2.03
N SER A 223 -6.15 2.63 -1.25
CA SER A 223 -6.01 3.18 0.10
C SER A 223 -5.52 2.17 1.12
N THR A 224 -4.91 2.65 2.20
CA THR A 224 -4.54 1.88 3.40
C THR A 224 -5.16 2.55 4.63
N ILE A 225 -5.45 1.76 5.67
CA ILE A 225 -6.14 2.23 6.88
C ILE A 225 -5.42 1.76 8.14
N GLU A 226 -5.55 2.54 9.20
CA GLU A 226 -5.12 2.18 10.56
C GLU A 226 -5.97 2.92 11.61
N GLN A 227 -6.17 2.31 12.79
CA GLN A 227 -6.86 2.97 13.90
C GLN A 227 -5.87 3.82 14.70
N LEU A 228 -6.19 5.10 14.87
CA LEU A 228 -5.44 6.07 15.67
C LEU A 228 -5.69 5.88 17.16
N LYS A 229 -4.81 6.35 18.05
CA LYS A 229 -4.95 6.18 19.51
C LYS A 229 -6.23 6.81 20.07
N ASP A 230 -6.75 7.85 19.41
CA ASP A 230 -8.01 8.52 19.79
C ASP A 230 -9.29 7.74 19.38
N GLY A 231 -9.14 6.62 18.67
CA GLY A 231 -10.26 5.76 18.25
C GLY A 231 -10.67 5.93 16.80
N ARG A 232 -10.33 7.06 16.16
CA ARG A 232 -10.66 7.30 14.76
C ARG A 232 -9.92 6.32 13.85
N ILE A 233 -10.53 5.97 12.73
CA ILE A 233 -9.86 5.27 11.65
C ILE A 233 -9.29 6.33 10.70
N TRP A 234 -8.00 6.23 10.41
CA TRP A 234 -7.33 7.05 9.41
C TRP A 234 -7.19 6.25 8.12
N GLN A 235 -7.54 6.86 7.00
CA GLN A 235 -7.34 6.31 5.66
C GLN A 235 -6.38 7.20 4.89
N LEU A 236 -5.35 6.58 4.33
CA LEU A 236 -4.37 7.20 3.45
C LEU A 236 -4.57 6.68 2.01
N MET A 237 -4.76 7.57 1.05
CA MET A 237 -5.22 7.27 -0.31
C MET A 237 -4.19 7.68 -1.36
N ARG A 238 -3.90 6.79 -2.31
CA ARG A 238 -3.06 7.10 -3.48
C ARG A 238 -3.80 8.08 -4.38
N THR A 239 -3.06 9.09 -4.85
CA THR A 239 -3.53 10.08 -5.82
C THR A 239 -2.46 10.38 -6.87
N ASN A 240 -2.84 11.08 -7.94
CA ASN A 240 -1.90 11.63 -8.93
C ASN A 240 -1.41 13.04 -8.58
N TRP A 241 -1.81 13.59 -7.43
CA TRP A 241 -1.57 14.99 -7.07
C TRP A 241 -0.28 15.21 -6.27
N GLY A 242 0.65 14.24 -6.33
CA GLY A 242 2.00 14.33 -5.77
C GLY A 242 2.12 14.08 -4.26
N THR A 243 1.00 13.87 -3.56
CA THR A 243 0.94 13.51 -2.14
C THR A 243 -0.15 12.46 -1.94
N PHE A 244 -0.05 11.69 -0.85
CA PHE A 244 -1.21 10.98 -0.37
C PHE A 244 -2.29 11.96 0.10
N TRP A 245 -3.54 11.58 -0.10
CA TRP A 245 -4.68 12.24 0.54
C TRP A 245 -5.16 11.42 1.72
N GLU A 246 -5.84 12.06 2.66
CA GLU A 246 -6.36 11.41 3.86
C GLU A 246 -7.85 11.64 4.05
N ALA A 247 -8.47 10.73 4.80
CA ALA A 247 -9.81 10.86 5.35
C ALA A 247 -9.86 10.20 6.73
N PHE A 248 -10.85 10.57 7.52
CA PHE A 248 -11.06 10.04 8.87
C PHE A 248 -12.48 9.53 9.06
N SER A 249 -12.61 8.48 9.88
CA SER A 249 -13.90 7.94 10.30
C SER A 249 -13.95 7.81 11.82
N ASP A 250 -14.99 8.39 12.42
CA ASP A 250 -15.30 8.29 13.84
C ASP A 250 -16.25 7.13 14.16
N ASN A 251 -16.70 6.40 13.14
CA ASN A 251 -17.73 5.36 13.24
C ASN A 251 -17.33 4.07 12.53
N GLU A 252 -16.13 3.57 12.81
CA GLU A 252 -15.67 2.25 12.40
C GLU A 252 -15.65 2.04 10.87
N GLY A 253 -15.26 3.10 10.14
CA GLY A 253 -15.12 3.07 8.69
C GLY A 253 -16.44 3.08 7.92
N ILE A 254 -17.56 3.46 8.54
CA ILE A 254 -18.87 3.57 7.87
C ILE A 254 -19.01 4.92 7.15
N THR A 255 -18.55 6.00 7.78
CA THR A 255 -18.56 7.34 7.19
C THR A 255 -17.16 7.92 7.22
N TRP A 256 -16.67 8.28 6.05
CA TRP A 256 -15.41 8.98 5.83
C TRP A 256 -15.64 10.46 5.61
N THR A 257 -14.98 11.28 6.40
CA THR A 257 -15.06 12.74 6.37
C THR A 257 -13.66 13.37 6.44
N THR A 258 -13.59 14.71 6.42
CA THR A 258 -12.34 15.47 6.54
C THR A 258 -11.31 15.07 5.48
N ILE A 259 -11.75 15.07 4.23
CA ILE A 259 -10.92 14.65 3.09
C ILE A 259 -10.00 15.79 2.67
N ARG A 260 -8.68 15.56 2.68
CA ARG A 260 -7.68 16.60 2.39
C ARG A 260 -6.33 16.01 1.98
N PRO A 261 -5.43 16.79 1.33
CA PRO A 261 -4.05 16.36 1.12
C PRO A 261 -3.28 16.22 2.44
N THR A 262 -2.38 15.25 2.49
CA THR A 262 -1.35 15.14 3.55
C THR A 262 -0.09 15.90 3.16
N SER A 263 0.86 15.99 4.10
CA SER A 263 2.24 16.44 3.82
C SER A 263 3.17 15.32 3.36
N ILE A 264 2.67 14.12 3.07
CA ILE A 264 3.48 12.95 2.71
C ILE A 264 3.59 12.87 1.19
N ASP A 265 4.67 13.42 0.64
CA ASP A 265 4.99 13.34 -0.78
C ASP A 265 5.03 11.88 -1.28
N ALA A 266 4.27 11.61 -2.34
CA ALA A 266 4.09 10.27 -2.89
C ALA A 266 4.10 10.30 -4.41
N SER A 267 4.60 9.22 -5.02
CA SER A 267 4.34 8.97 -6.43
C SER A 267 2.92 8.42 -6.62
N SER A 268 2.47 8.28 -7.86
CA SER A 268 1.26 7.54 -8.19
C SER A 268 1.49 6.04 -7.99
N ALA A 269 1.63 5.63 -6.73
CA ALA A 269 1.83 4.27 -6.25
C ALA A 269 1.23 4.11 -4.85
N PRO A 270 0.80 2.89 -4.46
CA PRO A 270 0.17 2.68 -3.17
C PRO A 270 1.18 2.70 -2.03
N GLY A 271 0.71 3.13 -0.86
CA GLY A 271 1.40 2.94 0.41
C GLY A 271 0.84 1.74 1.19
N GLN A 272 1.57 1.32 2.22
CA GLN A 272 1.08 0.38 3.22
C GLN A 272 1.39 0.94 4.62
N LEU A 273 0.33 1.23 5.37
CA LEU A 273 0.39 1.71 6.75
C LEU A 273 0.12 0.54 7.70
N LYS A 274 0.83 0.50 8.83
CA LYS A 274 0.59 -0.48 9.89
C LYS A 274 1.00 0.09 11.25
N ARG A 275 0.21 -0.18 12.28
CA ARG A 275 0.65 -0.07 13.68
C ARG A 275 1.39 -1.32 14.11
N LEU A 276 2.59 -1.11 14.64
CA LEU A 276 3.46 -2.15 15.17
C LEU A 276 3.14 -2.45 16.64
N ALA A 277 3.63 -3.59 17.14
CA ALA A 277 3.39 -4.05 18.50
C ALA A 277 3.87 -3.05 19.58
N ASN A 278 4.91 -2.26 19.26
CA ASN A 278 5.42 -1.19 20.12
C ASN A 278 4.55 0.10 20.11
N GLY A 279 3.47 0.12 19.32
CA GLY A 279 2.53 1.24 19.19
C GLY A 279 2.88 2.27 18.12
N LYS A 280 4.06 2.19 17.48
CA LYS A 280 4.46 3.08 16.38
C LYS A 280 3.69 2.77 15.10
N LEU A 281 3.49 3.78 14.27
CA LEU A 281 3.10 3.59 12.88
C LEU A 281 4.33 3.41 12.01
N VAL A 282 4.24 2.51 11.03
CA VAL A 282 5.20 2.37 9.93
C VAL A 282 4.47 2.58 8.60
N LEU A 283 5.09 3.34 7.70
CA LEU A 283 4.61 3.53 6.33
C LEU A 283 5.67 3.03 5.35
N LEU A 284 5.24 2.18 4.42
CA LEU A 284 6.02 1.79 3.25
C LEU A 284 5.41 2.40 1.99
N TRP A 285 6.20 3.08 1.18
CA TRP A 285 5.70 3.67 -0.07
C TRP A 285 6.81 4.02 -1.05
N ASN A 286 6.43 4.28 -2.29
CA ASN A 286 7.29 4.93 -3.25
C ASN A 286 7.13 6.45 -3.13
N ARG A 287 8.20 7.15 -2.75
CA ARG A 287 8.20 8.62 -2.65
C ARG A 287 8.00 9.27 -4.01
N ARG A 288 7.55 10.52 -4.01
CA ARG A 288 7.35 11.32 -5.23
C ARG A 288 8.57 11.32 -6.15
N PHE A 289 9.77 11.39 -5.58
CA PHE A 289 11.03 11.37 -6.33
C PHE A 289 12.04 10.39 -5.71
N PRO A 290 13.00 9.90 -6.52
CA PRO A 290 14.13 9.11 -6.02
C PRO A 290 14.91 9.82 -4.91
N GLU A 291 15.61 9.05 -4.08
CA GLU A 291 16.50 9.60 -3.05
C GLU A 291 17.57 10.50 -3.67
N GLY A 292 17.81 11.65 -3.04
CA GLY A 292 18.72 12.67 -3.55
C GLY A 292 18.24 13.42 -4.80
N LYS A 293 16.98 13.24 -5.23
CA LYS A 293 16.42 13.94 -6.40
C LYS A 293 15.17 14.75 -6.05
N THR A 294 14.97 15.82 -6.79
CA THR A 294 13.80 16.72 -6.69
C THR A 294 12.89 16.65 -7.92
N THR A 295 13.22 15.80 -8.89
CA THR A 295 12.45 15.62 -10.12
C THR A 295 12.43 14.15 -10.56
N TYR A 296 11.41 13.79 -11.32
CA TYR A 296 11.27 12.49 -11.98
C TYR A 296 10.34 12.66 -13.20
N PRO A 297 10.54 11.93 -14.32
CA PRO A 297 9.67 12.06 -15.49
C PRO A 297 8.20 11.77 -15.16
N PHE A 298 7.32 12.73 -15.49
CA PHE A 298 5.89 12.58 -15.26
C PHE A 298 5.21 11.77 -16.37
N ARG A 299 4.09 11.14 -16.01
CA ARG A 299 3.20 10.37 -16.90
C ARG A 299 1.77 10.87 -16.71
N GLY A 300 0.94 10.81 -17.76
CA GLY A 300 -0.45 11.27 -17.74
C GLY A 300 -0.58 12.74 -18.11
N GLY A 301 -1.69 13.35 -17.70
CA GLY A 301 -2.09 14.70 -18.16
C GLY A 301 -2.76 14.69 -19.54
N ASP A 302 -3.02 13.50 -20.09
CA ASP A 302 -3.69 13.26 -21.37
C ASP A 302 -5.18 12.94 -21.20
N ARG A 303 -5.68 12.92 -19.95
CA ARG A 303 -7.04 12.48 -19.58
C ARG A 303 -7.34 11.03 -19.97
N GLN A 304 -6.31 10.24 -20.30
CA GLN A 304 -6.44 8.82 -20.56
C GLN A 304 -5.86 8.03 -19.41
N PHE A 305 -4.60 8.30 -19.05
CA PHE A 305 -4.01 7.77 -17.83
C PHE A 305 -4.55 8.52 -16.62
N SER A 306 -4.45 9.85 -16.68
CA SER A 306 -4.94 10.77 -15.65
C SER A 306 -5.09 12.17 -16.21
N GLU A 307 -5.92 12.97 -15.56
CA GLU A 307 -6.22 14.37 -15.86
C GLU A 307 -5.05 15.30 -15.56
N VAL A 308 -4.19 14.92 -14.61
CA VAL A 308 -2.93 15.59 -14.29
C VAL A 308 -1.73 14.68 -14.57
N ALA A 309 -0.60 15.24 -14.96
CA ALA A 309 0.65 14.49 -15.05
C ALA A 309 1.22 14.25 -13.64
N ALA A 310 1.67 13.03 -13.36
CA ALA A 310 2.14 12.61 -12.05
C ALA A 310 3.49 11.90 -12.11
N SER A 311 4.25 11.95 -11.01
CA SER A 311 5.39 11.06 -10.85
C SER A 311 4.89 9.62 -10.75
N ASN A 312 5.41 8.74 -11.59
CA ASN A 312 5.20 7.29 -11.51
C ASN A 312 6.47 6.57 -11.03
N HIS A 313 7.24 7.23 -10.15
CA HIS A 313 8.45 6.67 -9.55
C HIS A 313 8.12 5.44 -8.69
N ARG A 314 8.74 4.31 -9.05
CA ARG A 314 8.50 3.00 -8.43
C ARG A 314 9.80 2.20 -8.28
N GLU A 315 10.94 2.80 -8.56
CA GLU A 315 12.26 2.16 -8.55
C GLU A 315 12.79 1.98 -7.12
N GLU A 316 12.32 2.78 -6.17
CA GLU A 316 12.75 2.74 -4.76
C GLU A 316 11.56 2.56 -3.83
N LEU A 317 11.66 1.62 -2.90
CA LEU A 317 10.72 1.46 -1.79
C LEU A 317 11.29 2.12 -0.54
N SER A 318 10.55 3.04 0.05
CA SER A 318 10.94 3.79 1.26
C SER A 318 10.15 3.34 2.49
N ILE A 319 10.73 3.55 3.66
CA ILE A 319 10.12 3.36 4.98
C ILE A 319 10.24 4.64 5.82
N ALA A 320 9.24 4.91 6.65
CA ALA A 320 9.32 5.89 7.74
C ALA A 320 8.42 5.46 8.91
N PHE A 321 8.68 6.04 10.08
CA PHE A 321 7.98 5.72 11.33
C PHE A 321 7.37 6.96 11.97
N SER A 322 6.28 6.78 12.71
CA SER A 322 5.65 7.84 13.50
C SER A 322 5.26 7.33 14.89
N ASP A 323 5.61 8.10 15.92
CA ASP A 323 5.27 7.83 17.33
C ASP A 323 3.96 8.53 17.76
N ASP A 324 3.47 9.47 16.94
CA ASP A 324 2.43 10.45 17.28
C ASP A 324 1.20 10.40 16.35
N ASP A 325 0.90 9.20 15.84
CA ASP A 325 -0.25 8.93 14.97
C ASP A 325 -0.21 9.68 13.64
N GLY A 326 0.97 9.73 13.02
CA GLY A 326 1.19 10.24 11.67
C GLY A 326 1.31 11.75 11.59
N LYS A 327 1.35 12.47 12.72
CA LYS A 327 1.54 13.92 12.75
C LYS A 327 2.96 14.31 12.36
N THR A 328 3.93 13.55 12.85
CA THR A 328 5.34 13.67 12.45
C THR A 328 5.90 12.32 12.04
N TRP A 329 6.91 12.34 11.17
CA TRP A 329 7.54 11.16 10.60
C TRP A 329 9.06 11.24 10.73
N SER A 330 9.71 10.10 10.99
CA SER A 330 11.16 9.99 10.86
C SER A 330 11.59 10.29 9.42
N LYS A 331 12.88 10.63 9.24
CA LYS A 331 13.43 10.83 7.90
C LYS A 331 13.26 9.54 7.08
N PRO A 332 12.60 9.57 5.91
CA PRO A 332 12.40 8.38 5.10
C PRO A 332 13.74 7.75 4.69
N LYS A 333 13.83 6.42 4.74
CA LYS A 333 14.99 5.64 4.30
C LYS A 333 14.58 4.70 3.16
N VAL A 334 15.41 4.53 2.14
CA VAL A 334 15.19 3.53 1.08
C VAL A 334 15.59 2.14 1.57
N ILE A 335 14.65 1.19 1.52
CA ILE A 335 14.86 -0.21 1.96
C ILE A 335 15.05 -1.18 0.80
N ALA A 336 14.72 -0.76 -0.42
CA ALA A 336 15.03 -1.52 -1.62
C ALA A 336 15.03 -0.61 -2.85
N LYS A 337 15.87 -0.96 -3.84
CA LYS A 337 15.89 -0.31 -5.15
C LYS A 337 16.00 -1.34 -6.26
N SER A 338 15.14 -1.26 -7.26
CA SER A 338 15.20 -2.14 -8.43
C SER A 338 15.92 -1.47 -9.60
N TYR A 339 16.81 -2.22 -10.25
CA TYR A 339 17.44 -1.86 -11.52
C TYR A 339 16.91 -2.70 -12.69
N THR A 340 16.28 -3.83 -12.38
CA THR A 340 15.77 -4.79 -13.36
C THR A 340 14.49 -4.25 -13.98
N ILE A 341 14.49 -4.02 -15.30
CA ILE A 341 13.28 -3.66 -16.03
C ILE A 341 12.33 -4.86 -16.01
N GLN A 342 11.20 -4.70 -15.33
CA GLN A 342 10.18 -5.74 -15.19
C GLN A 342 8.91 -5.38 -15.97
N ASN A 343 8.61 -4.09 -16.11
CA ASN A 343 7.47 -3.65 -16.87
C ASN A 343 7.87 -3.37 -18.32
N ARG A 344 7.45 -4.27 -19.23
CA ARG A 344 7.77 -4.17 -20.67
C ARG A 344 7.09 -2.99 -21.35
N ASP A 345 5.90 -2.59 -20.88
CA ASP A 345 5.12 -1.50 -21.48
C ASP A 345 5.73 -0.11 -21.22
N THR A 346 6.40 0.04 -20.08
CA THR A 346 7.01 1.31 -19.65
C THR A 346 8.54 1.30 -19.76
N GLY A 347 9.16 0.13 -19.92
CA GLY A 347 10.61 -0.02 -19.92
C GLY A 347 11.26 0.32 -18.59
N LYS A 348 10.53 0.19 -17.47
CA LYS A 348 11.00 0.59 -16.13
C LYS A 348 11.12 -0.56 -15.14
N ALA A 349 12.00 -0.36 -14.17
CA ALA A 349 12.16 -1.19 -12.99
C ALA A 349 11.15 -0.77 -11.91
N TRP A 350 10.42 -1.72 -11.33
CA TRP A 350 9.42 -1.45 -10.29
C TRP A 350 9.68 -2.27 -9.04
N ILE A 351 9.38 -1.67 -7.89
CA ILE A 351 9.35 -2.27 -6.56
C ILE A 351 8.26 -1.56 -5.75
N ALA A 352 7.03 -2.04 -5.90
CA ALA A 352 5.82 -1.33 -5.47
C ALA A 352 4.71 -2.30 -5.05
N TYR A 353 3.61 -1.78 -4.49
CA TYR A 353 2.55 -2.57 -3.85
C TYR A 353 3.07 -3.40 -2.66
N PRO A 354 3.66 -2.75 -1.64
CA PRO A 354 4.23 -3.45 -0.50
C PRO A 354 3.15 -4.04 0.40
N TYR A 355 3.36 -5.23 0.94
CA TYR A 355 2.70 -5.71 2.16
C TYR A 355 3.74 -5.76 3.27
N ILE A 356 3.31 -5.45 4.49
CA ILE A 356 4.13 -5.54 5.71
C ILE A 356 3.49 -6.52 6.69
N PHE A 357 4.33 -7.37 7.28
CA PHE A 357 3.94 -8.30 8.33
C PHE A 357 4.96 -8.24 9.45
N GLU A 358 4.52 -7.89 10.66
CA GLU A 358 5.36 -7.95 11.85
C GLU A 358 5.33 -9.39 12.37
N VAL A 359 6.35 -10.17 11.99
CA VAL A 359 6.40 -11.61 12.27
C VAL A 359 6.58 -11.87 13.78
N SER A 360 7.33 -11.02 14.44
CA SER A 360 7.48 -10.91 15.89
C SER A 360 7.74 -9.45 16.25
N PRO A 361 7.53 -9.00 17.50
CA PRO A 361 7.69 -7.59 17.87
C PRO A 361 9.02 -7.01 17.36
N GLY A 362 8.92 -5.98 16.51
CA GLY A 362 10.06 -5.29 15.90
C GLY A 362 10.75 -6.00 14.72
N ARG A 363 10.38 -7.25 14.39
CA ARG A 363 10.86 -7.96 13.18
C ARG A 363 9.82 -7.88 12.08
N LEU A 364 10.18 -7.26 10.97
CA LEU A 364 9.29 -6.97 9.85
C LEU A 364 9.64 -7.82 8.63
N TRP A 365 8.63 -8.38 7.99
CA TRP A 365 8.70 -8.90 6.64
C TRP A 365 8.04 -7.92 5.69
N VAL A 366 8.66 -7.69 4.55
CA VAL A 366 8.13 -6.86 3.47
C VAL A 366 8.15 -7.65 2.17
N THR A 367 7.00 -7.68 1.49
CA THR A 367 6.86 -8.30 0.17
C THR A 367 6.24 -7.33 -0.81
N THR A 368 6.62 -7.36 -2.08
CA THR A 368 5.97 -6.52 -3.11
C THR A 368 5.34 -7.36 -4.21
N MET A 369 4.21 -6.89 -4.75
CA MET A 369 3.59 -7.49 -5.94
C MET A 369 4.38 -7.16 -7.20
N GLN A 370 4.83 -5.92 -7.33
CA GLN A 370 5.73 -5.51 -8.41
C GLN A 370 7.16 -5.49 -7.85
N GLY A 371 8.13 -6.02 -8.58
CA GLY A 371 9.51 -6.12 -8.09
C GLY A 371 9.92 -7.50 -7.58
N ASP A 372 8.95 -8.31 -7.16
CA ASP A 372 9.16 -9.58 -6.47
C ASP A 372 10.14 -9.47 -5.28
N LEU A 373 10.06 -8.36 -4.53
CA LEU A 373 10.88 -8.17 -3.34
C LEU A 373 10.36 -9.06 -2.21
N ARG A 374 11.24 -9.81 -1.55
CA ARG A 374 10.96 -10.55 -0.32
C ARG A 374 12.09 -10.29 0.67
N ILE A 375 11.83 -9.51 1.70
CA ILE A 375 12.86 -9.13 2.67
C ILE A 375 12.37 -9.19 4.12
N ALA A 376 13.31 -9.33 5.03
CA ALA A 376 13.08 -9.20 6.46
C ALA A 376 14.14 -8.31 7.13
N PHE A 377 13.74 -7.53 8.13
CA PHE A 377 14.66 -6.67 8.89
C PHE A 377 14.08 -6.30 10.25
N ASN A 378 14.92 -5.73 11.11
CA ASN A 378 14.46 -5.18 12.39
C ASN A 378 14.08 -3.70 12.22
N GLU A 379 12.95 -3.28 12.78
CA GLU A 379 12.49 -1.89 12.70
C GLU A 379 13.54 -0.89 13.24
N ALA A 380 14.28 -1.29 14.28
CA ALA A 380 15.23 -0.45 14.98
C ALA A 380 16.41 -0.01 14.11
N ASP A 381 16.68 -0.76 13.02
CA ASP A 381 17.72 -0.40 12.07
C ASP A 381 17.32 0.79 11.18
N PHE A 382 16.02 1.07 11.09
CA PHE A 382 15.45 2.08 10.20
C PHE A 382 14.76 3.24 10.94
N TYR A 383 14.60 3.14 12.25
CA TYR A 383 14.16 4.27 13.08
C TYR A 383 15.16 5.43 13.06
#